data_AF-A0AAI9T5Y0-F1
#
_entry.id   AF-A0AAI9T5Y0-F1
#
_cell.length_a   1.000
_cell.length_b   1.000
_cell.length_c   1.000
_cell.angle_alpha   90.00
_cell.angle_beta   90.00
_cell.angle_gamma   90.00
#
_symmetry.space_group_name_H-M   'P 1'
#
loop_
_entity.id
_entity.type
_entity.pdbx_description
1 polymer ?
#
loop_
_entity_poly.entity_id
_entity_poly.type
_entity_poly.pdbx_seq_one_letter_code
_entity_poly.pdbx_strand_id
1 'polypeptide(L)'
;MDSYARDSTVDELKDIFKQMEQNQEQPNHAPDPETIQRVEARIQEKVNAGYTVPCGWLFRGLKLYFYSNGDQSDEPASRELRKEDQRLQFARNTARFAGAESASSFKSSGTTHVIVNPETLSSADISSLRKSLTEKPGAKMPHLVSVGWVEECWKNGTLLDEERFPAPR
;
A
#
# COMPACT_ATOMS: atom_id res chain seq x y z
N MET A 1 -28.09 -0.81 22.60
CA MET A 1 -28.80 0.41 22.20
C MET A 1 -27.89 1.57 22.50
N ASP A 2 -27.52 2.39 21.51
CA ASP A 2 -26.62 3.54 21.69
C ASP A 2 -27.36 4.65 22.45
N SER A 3 -26.74 5.23 23.48
CA SER A 3 -27.39 6.23 24.32
C SER A 3 -27.18 7.63 23.75
N TYR A 4 -28.26 8.39 23.54
CA TYR A 4 -28.18 9.75 23.00
C TYR A 4 -27.73 10.80 24.04
N ALA A 5 -27.73 10.45 25.33
CA ALA A 5 -27.55 11.41 26.44
C ALA A 5 -26.19 11.29 27.15
N ARG A 6 -25.38 10.29 26.80
CA ARG A 6 -24.05 10.08 27.41
C ARG A 6 -23.11 9.44 26.41
N ASP A 7 -21.81 9.62 26.64
CA ASP A 7 -20.79 8.94 25.86
C ASP A 7 -20.87 7.43 26.04
N SER A 8 -20.72 6.71 24.94
CA SER A 8 -20.70 5.25 24.90
C SER A 8 -19.30 4.74 25.21
N THR A 9 -19.23 3.69 26.02
CA THR A 9 -17.96 3.04 26.36
C THR A 9 -17.52 2.07 25.27
N VAL A 10 -16.24 1.66 25.30
CA VAL A 10 -15.69 0.69 24.33
C VAL A 10 -16.46 -0.63 24.35
N ASP A 11 -16.88 -1.10 25.53
CA ASP A 11 -17.60 -2.38 25.65
C ASP A 11 -19.04 -2.27 25.16
N GLU A 12 -19.72 -1.16 25.41
CA GLU A 12 -21.04 -0.88 24.84
C GLU A 12 -21.00 -0.82 23.32
N LEU A 13 -19.95 -0.21 22.76
CA LEU A 13 -19.76 -0.13 21.32
C LEU A 13 -19.51 -1.51 20.69
N LYS A 14 -18.73 -2.38 21.34
CA LYS A 14 -18.53 -3.77 20.90
C LYS A 14 -19.85 -4.53 20.87
N ASP A 15 -20.67 -4.38 21.91
CA ASP A 15 -21.96 -5.07 21.99
C ASP A 15 -22.92 -4.59 20.91
N ILE A 16 -22.93 -3.29 20.61
CA ILE A 16 -23.70 -2.71 19.51
C ILE A 16 -23.25 -3.30 18.16
N PHE A 17 -21.94 -3.34 17.88
CA PHE A 17 -21.43 -3.90 16.63
C PHE A 17 -21.76 -5.38 16.47
N LYS A 18 -21.66 -6.17 17.54
CA LYS A 18 -22.02 -7.59 17.52
C LYS A 18 -23.49 -7.82 17.20
N GLN A 19 -24.38 -6.94 17.66
CA GLN A 19 -25.80 -6.99 17.30
C GLN A 19 -26.07 -6.61 15.85
N MET A 20 -25.24 -5.75 15.25
CA MET A 20 -25.37 -5.37 13.82
C MET A 20 -25.01 -6.53 12.89
N GLU A 21 -23.96 -7.30 13.20
CA GLU A 21 -23.53 -8.45 12.40
C GLU A 21 -24.60 -9.55 12.32
N GLN A 22 -25.36 -9.73 13.40
CA GLN A 22 -26.42 -10.75 13.49
C GLN A 22 -27.60 -10.49 12.54
N ASN A 23 -27.73 -9.26 12.03
CA ASN A 23 -28.83 -8.84 11.15
C ASN A 23 -28.42 -8.78 9.66
N GLN A 24 -27.21 -9.20 9.29
CA GLN A 24 -26.79 -9.23 7.90
C GLN A 24 -27.21 -10.53 7.22
N GLU A 25 -28.15 -10.44 6.27
CA GLU A 25 -28.62 -11.59 5.49
C GLU A 25 -27.58 -12.09 4.46
N GLN A 26 -26.51 -11.34 4.17
CA GLN A 26 -25.46 -11.73 3.21
C GLN A 26 -24.05 -11.23 3.61
N PRO A 27 -23.16 -12.11 4.11
CA PRO A 27 -21.87 -11.73 4.67
C PRO A 27 -20.73 -11.47 3.66
N ASN A 28 -20.95 -11.68 2.35
CA ASN A 28 -19.87 -11.75 1.35
C ASN A 28 -19.93 -10.71 0.22
N HIS A 29 -20.75 -9.66 0.33
CA HIS A 29 -20.72 -8.61 -0.67
C HIS A 29 -19.48 -7.72 -0.50
N ALA A 30 -18.74 -7.54 -1.59
CA ALA A 30 -17.71 -6.52 -1.64
C ALA A 30 -18.35 -5.17 -1.26
N PRO A 31 -17.68 -4.36 -0.42
CA PRO A 31 -18.20 -3.06 -0.03
C PRO A 31 -18.46 -2.22 -1.28
N ASP A 32 -19.66 -1.65 -1.34
CA ASP A 32 -20.07 -0.81 -2.45
C ASP A 32 -19.11 0.40 -2.61
N PRO A 33 -18.72 0.77 -3.85
CA PRO A 33 -17.80 1.88 -4.11
C PRO A 33 -18.23 3.21 -3.49
N GLU A 34 -19.52 3.51 -3.43
CA GLU A 34 -20.04 4.74 -2.80
C GLU A 34 -19.76 4.74 -1.29
N THR A 35 -19.91 3.58 -0.65
CA THR A 35 -19.59 3.39 0.77
C THR A 35 -18.09 3.64 1.04
N ILE A 36 -17.20 3.13 0.18
CA ILE A 36 -15.75 3.38 0.29
C ILE A 36 -15.46 4.87 0.14
N GLN A 37 -16.04 5.54 -0.87
CA GLN A 37 -15.86 6.98 -1.10
C GLN A 37 -16.33 7.82 0.08
N ARG A 38 -17.46 7.45 0.71
CA ARG A 38 -17.96 8.13 1.91
C ARG A 38 -17.00 8.00 3.09
N VAL A 39 -16.40 6.82 3.27
CA VAL A 39 -15.38 6.61 4.31
C VAL A 39 -14.13 7.44 4.01
N GLU A 40 -13.66 7.44 2.76
CA GLU A 40 -12.51 8.24 2.32
C GLU A 40 -12.72 9.73 2.57
N ALA A 41 -13.88 10.26 2.17
CA ALA A 41 -14.22 11.67 2.37
C ALA A 41 -14.18 12.05 3.85
N ARG A 42 -14.70 11.18 4.73
CA ARG A 42 -14.71 11.43 6.18
C ARG A 42 -13.33 11.32 6.81
N ILE A 43 -12.48 10.42 6.33
CA ILE A 43 -11.07 10.35 6.75
C ILE A 43 -10.36 11.63 6.32
N GLN A 44 -10.53 12.07 5.06
CA GLN A 44 -9.90 13.28 4.55
C GLN A 44 -10.37 14.53 5.30
N GLU A 45 -11.66 14.64 5.64
CA GLU A 45 -12.19 15.73 6.46
C GLU A 45 -11.50 15.79 7.83
N LYS A 46 -11.35 14.65 8.51
CA LYS A 46 -10.62 14.59 9.79
C LYS A 46 -9.16 14.97 9.62
N VAL A 47 -8.50 14.48 8.57
CA VAL A 47 -7.10 14.83 8.29
C VAL A 47 -6.96 16.34 8.07
N ASN A 48 -7.86 16.94 7.29
CA ASN A 48 -7.90 18.40 7.06
C ASN A 48 -8.18 19.19 8.35
N ALA A 49 -8.91 18.61 9.30
CA ALA A 49 -9.13 19.18 10.64
C ALA A 49 -7.94 18.98 11.60
N GLY A 50 -6.82 18.42 11.14
CA GLY A 50 -5.59 18.26 11.91
C GLY A 50 -5.44 16.92 12.62
N TYR A 51 -6.33 15.94 12.37
CA TYR A 51 -6.13 14.58 12.86
C TYR A 51 -5.05 13.86 12.05
N THR A 52 -4.34 12.93 12.68
CA THR A 52 -3.36 12.10 11.99
C THR A 52 -4.06 11.13 11.03
N VAL A 53 -3.43 10.87 9.88
CA VAL A 53 -3.91 9.87 8.92
C VAL A 53 -3.89 8.50 9.61
N PRO A 54 -4.98 7.72 9.55
CA PRO A 54 -4.97 6.34 10.06
C PRO A 54 -3.87 5.53 9.35
N CYS A 55 -3.11 4.72 10.08
CA CYS A 55 -2.01 3.94 9.51
C CYS A 55 -2.47 3.01 8.36
N GLY A 56 -3.70 2.50 8.42
CA GLY A 56 -4.34 1.71 7.36
C GLY A 56 -4.65 2.48 6.07
N TRP A 57 -4.47 3.80 6.07
CA TRP A 57 -4.77 4.70 4.94
C TRP A 57 -3.52 5.42 4.42
N LEU A 58 -2.34 5.12 4.98
CA LEU A 58 -1.11 5.86 4.72
C LEU A 58 -0.71 5.86 3.23
N PHE A 59 -0.85 4.74 2.55
CA PHE A 59 -0.51 4.61 1.12
C PHE A 59 -1.75 4.54 0.22
N ARG A 60 -2.91 5.02 0.70
CA ARG A 60 -4.14 5.00 -0.10
C ARG A 60 -3.96 5.83 -1.38
N GLY A 61 -4.48 5.29 -2.49
CA GLY A 61 -4.37 5.92 -3.81
C GLY A 61 -3.02 5.68 -4.50
N LEU A 62 -2.09 5.00 -3.83
CA LEU A 62 -0.85 4.56 -4.44
C LEU A 62 -0.98 3.13 -4.95
N LYS A 63 -0.50 2.93 -6.18
CA LYS A 63 -0.34 1.62 -6.79
C LYS A 63 1.14 1.28 -6.86
N LEU A 64 1.57 0.33 -6.03
CA LEU A 64 2.98 -0.02 -5.83
C LEU A 64 3.29 -1.35 -6.51
N TYR A 65 4.38 -1.39 -7.27
CA TYR A 65 4.96 -2.62 -7.79
C TYR A 65 6.26 -2.91 -7.04
N PHE A 66 6.42 -4.12 -6.53
CA PHE A 66 7.63 -4.55 -5.80
C PHE A 66 8.45 -5.43 -6.73
N TYR A 67 9.58 -4.90 -7.22
CA TYR A 67 10.43 -5.60 -8.18
C TYR A 67 11.42 -6.53 -7.47
N SER A 68 11.46 -7.79 -7.88
CA SER A 68 12.49 -8.77 -7.49
C SER A 68 13.11 -9.40 -8.73
N ASN A 69 14.36 -9.87 -8.62
CA ASN A 69 15.11 -10.49 -9.72
C ASN A 69 14.43 -11.72 -10.34
N GLY A 70 13.48 -12.33 -9.64
CA GLY A 70 12.68 -13.45 -10.16
C GLY A 70 11.59 -13.07 -11.17
N ASP A 71 11.26 -11.77 -11.33
CA ASP A 71 10.16 -11.34 -12.21
C ASP A 71 10.50 -11.39 -13.71
N GLN A 72 11.74 -11.76 -14.09
CA GLN A 72 12.14 -12.01 -15.47
C GLN A 72 12.13 -13.49 -15.89
N SER A 73 11.92 -14.43 -14.96
CA SER A 73 11.86 -15.86 -15.27
C SER A 73 10.44 -16.37 -15.16
N ASP A 74 9.86 -16.83 -16.27
CA ASP A 74 8.54 -17.50 -16.33
C ASP A 74 8.52 -18.89 -15.63
N GLU A 75 9.57 -19.26 -14.90
CA GLU A 75 9.68 -20.54 -14.20
C GLU A 75 9.28 -20.40 -12.73
N PRO A 76 8.46 -21.33 -12.19
CA PRO A 76 8.02 -21.31 -10.81
C PRO A 76 9.20 -21.70 -9.89
N ALA A 77 10.06 -20.73 -9.58
CA ALA A 77 11.21 -20.94 -8.73
C ALA A 77 10.77 -21.42 -7.34
N SER A 78 11.35 -22.54 -6.92
CA SER A 78 11.24 -23.15 -5.61
C SER A 78 11.43 -22.10 -4.51
N ARG A 79 10.45 -22.02 -3.60
CA ARG A 79 10.28 -21.03 -2.54
C ARG A 79 11.30 -21.16 -1.40
N GLU A 80 12.60 -21.12 -1.68
CA GLU A 80 13.54 -20.69 -0.65
C GLU A 80 13.58 -19.17 -0.65
N LEU A 81 12.82 -18.58 0.28
CA LEU A 81 12.82 -17.14 0.54
C LEU A 81 14.23 -16.74 0.98
N ARG A 82 15.03 -16.20 0.05
CA ARG A 82 16.26 -15.51 0.39
C ARG A 82 15.92 -14.39 1.38
N LYS A 83 16.75 -14.17 2.42
CA LYS A 83 16.46 -13.18 3.47
C LYS A 83 16.16 -11.79 2.90
N GLU A 84 16.76 -11.48 1.76
CA GLU A 84 16.63 -10.20 1.10
C GLU A 84 15.32 -10.07 0.30
N ASP A 85 14.71 -11.19 -0.12
CA ASP A 85 13.32 -11.21 -0.60
C ASP A 85 12.34 -11.01 0.56
N GLN A 86 12.69 -11.43 1.79
CA GLN A 86 11.81 -11.25 2.97
C GLN A 86 11.57 -9.78 3.29
N ARG A 87 12.60 -8.92 3.21
CA ARG A 87 12.46 -7.48 3.44
C ARG A 87 11.47 -6.85 2.46
N LEU A 88 11.58 -7.20 1.18
CA LEU A 88 10.66 -6.72 0.15
C LEU A 88 9.23 -7.24 0.37
N GLN A 89 9.07 -8.50 0.82
CA GLN A 89 7.77 -9.06 1.17
C GLN A 89 7.15 -8.37 2.40
N PHE A 90 7.95 -8.04 3.42
CA PHE A 90 7.47 -7.28 4.57
C PHE A 90 7.01 -5.88 4.16
N ALA A 91 7.79 -5.17 3.37
CA ALA A 91 7.38 -3.87 2.83
C ALA A 91 6.09 -3.97 1.99
N ARG A 92 5.95 -5.03 1.19
CA ARG A 92 4.71 -5.30 0.42
C ARG A 92 3.50 -5.51 1.33
N ASN A 93 3.65 -6.33 2.37
CA ASN A 93 2.58 -6.59 3.33
C ASN A 93 2.21 -5.33 4.11
N THR A 94 3.20 -4.57 4.57
CA THR A 94 3.01 -3.28 5.24
C THR A 94 2.28 -2.31 4.33
N ALA A 95 2.71 -2.16 3.08
CA ALA A 95 2.05 -1.25 2.15
C ALA A 95 0.60 -1.65 1.85
N ARG A 96 0.35 -2.96 1.67
CA ARG A 96 -1.01 -3.48 1.48
C ARG A 96 -1.89 -3.25 2.71
N PHE A 97 -1.35 -3.46 3.91
CA PHE A 97 -2.04 -3.17 5.17
C PHE A 97 -2.37 -1.68 5.30
N ALA A 98 -1.45 -0.83 4.87
CA ALA A 98 -1.58 0.62 4.85
C ALA A 98 -2.37 1.19 3.66
N GLY A 99 -3.11 0.34 2.93
CA GLY A 99 -4.09 0.78 1.93
C GLY A 99 -3.56 0.93 0.50
N ALA A 100 -2.32 0.53 0.22
CA ALA A 100 -1.77 0.53 -1.13
C ALA A 100 -2.38 -0.57 -2.01
N GLU A 101 -2.54 -0.27 -3.30
CA GLU A 101 -2.83 -1.27 -4.32
C GLU A 101 -1.53 -1.97 -4.76
N SER A 102 -1.54 -3.30 -4.80
CA SER A 102 -0.42 -4.07 -5.33
C SER A 102 -0.57 -4.24 -6.84
N ALA A 103 0.38 -3.72 -7.61
CA ALA A 103 0.49 -4.03 -9.04
C ALA A 103 1.17 -5.40 -9.23
N SER A 104 0.68 -6.18 -10.20
CA SER A 104 1.32 -7.44 -10.62
C SER A 104 2.51 -7.22 -11.56
N SER A 105 2.60 -6.05 -12.20
CA SER A 105 3.67 -5.70 -13.13
C SER A 105 3.92 -4.20 -13.16
N PHE A 106 5.17 -3.77 -13.35
CA PHE A 106 5.49 -2.37 -13.64
C PHE A 106 4.85 -1.88 -14.97
N LYS A 107 4.49 -2.82 -15.86
CA LYS A 107 3.77 -2.51 -17.10
C LYS A 107 2.27 -2.30 -16.89
N SER A 108 1.73 -2.53 -15.70
CA SER A 108 0.31 -2.27 -15.44
C SER A 108 -0.04 -0.78 -15.60
N SER A 109 -1.26 -0.50 -16.06
CA SER A 109 -1.76 0.88 -16.11
C SER A 109 -1.91 1.44 -14.70
N GLY A 110 -1.50 2.69 -14.52
CA GLY A 110 -1.64 3.40 -13.24
C GLY A 110 -0.65 3.01 -12.14
N THR A 111 0.38 2.19 -12.41
CA THR A 111 1.47 2.01 -11.43
C THR A 111 2.06 3.37 -11.09
N THR A 112 2.07 3.72 -9.80
CA THR A 112 2.57 5.02 -9.31
C THR A 112 4.01 4.93 -8.84
N HIS A 113 4.39 3.79 -8.26
CA HIS A 113 5.71 3.57 -7.70
C HIS A 113 6.22 2.17 -8.03
N VAL A 114 7.53 2.08 -8.22
CA VAL A 114 8.28 0.84 -8.32
C VAL A 114 9.25 0.80 -7.15
N ILE A 115 9.08 -0.20 -6.29
CA ILE A 115 9.86 -0.41 -5.08
C ILE A 115 10.94 -1.46 -5.38
N VAL A 116 12.19 -1.11 -5.11
CA VAL A 116 13.34 -2.00 -5.30
C VAL A 116 14.09 -2.20 -3.98
N ASN A 117 14.67 -3.39 -3.79
CA ASN A 117 15.65 -3.60 -2.73
C ASN A 117 17.07 -3.40 -3.29
N PRO A 118 17.77 -2.31 -2.94
CA PRO A 118 19.12 -2.04 -3.46
C PRO A 118 20.17 -3.07 -3.02
N GLU A 119 19.90 -3.84 -1.97
CA GLU A 119 20.81 -4.88 -1.47
C GLU A 119 20.79 -6.14 -2.34
N THR A 120 19.71 -6.37 -3.11
CA THR A 120 19.57 -7.55 -3.98
C THR A 120 19.82 -7.27 -5.44
N LEU A 121 19.67 -6.01 -5.84
CA LEU A 121 19.68 -5.58 -7.23
C LEU A 121 21.02 -4.99 -7.61
N SER A 122 21.54 -5.41 -8.77
CA SER A 122 22.70 -4.75 -9.36
C SER A 122 22.31 -3.36 -9.88
N SER A 123 23.25 -2.42 -9.91
CA SER A 123 23.06 -1.14 -10.60
C SER A 123 22.68 -1.32 -12.07
N ALA A 124 23.18 -2.39 -12.71
CA ALA A 124 22.81 -2.75 -14.08
C ALA A 124 21.31 -3.09 -14.20
N ASP A 125 20.75 -3.83 -13.24
CA ASP A 125 19.33 -4.21 -13.22
C ASP A 125 18.45 -2.98 -13.00
N ILE A 126 18.86 -2.11 -12.08
CA ILE A 126 18.16 -0.84 -11.79
C ILE A 126 18.19 0.07 -13.02
N SER A 127 19.33 0.18 -13.71
CA SER A 127 19.45 0.97 -14.94
C SER A 127 18.57 0.43 -16.07
N SER A 128 18.49 -0.90 -16.21
CA SER A 128 17.65 -1.58 -17.18
C SER A 128 16.16 -1.35 -16.88
N LEU A 129 15.77 -1.47 -15.62
CA LEU A 129 14.41 -1.17 -15.14
C LEU A 129 14.03 0.29 -15.43
N ARG A 130 14.93 1.23 -15.14
CA ARG A 130 14.75 2.67 -15.38
C ARG A 130 14.55 2.94 -16.88
N LYS A 131 15.30 2.27 -17.74
CA LYS A 131 15.14 2.33 -19.21
C LYS A 131 13.78 1.76 -19.66
N SER A 132 13.40 0.57 -19.19
CA SER A 132 12.09 -0.03 -19.50
C SER A 132 10.92 0.82 -19.02
N LEU A 133 11.10 1.64 -17.98
CA LEU A 133 10.10 2.57 -17.50
C LEU A 133 9.92 3.76 -18.44
N THR A 134 11.03 4.28 -18.99
CA THR A 134 11.02 5.41 -19.95
C THR A 134 10.50 5.03 -21.34
N GLU A 135 10.55 3.74 -21.70
CA GLU A 135 10.10 3.24 -22.99
C GLU A 135 8.56 3.22 -23.16
N LYS A 136 7.79 3.58 -22.12
CA LYS A 136 6.32 3.71 -22.19
C LYS A 136 5.91 5.11 -22.67
N PRO A 137 5.50 5.29 -23.93
CA PRO A 137 5.06 6.60 -24.41
C PRO A 137 3.65 6.90 -23.87
N GLY A 138 3.46 8.10 -23.29
CA GLY A 138 2.14 8.62 -22.92
C GLY A 138 1.56 8.19 -21.57
N ALA A 139 2.27 7.37 -20.77
CA ALA A 139 1.88 7.06 -19.39
C ALA A 139 2.64 7.95 -18.39
N LYS A 140 2.00 8.32 -17.28
CA LYS A 140 2.70 9.00 -16.16
C LYS A 140 3.83 8.09 -15.67
N MET A 141 5.05 8.63 -15.63
CA MET A 141 6.23 7.88 -15.22
C MET A 141 6.13 7.51 -13.73
N PRO A 142 6.20 6.23 -13.36
CA PRO A 142 6.22 5.81 -11.96
C PRO A 142 7.49 6.28 -11.26
N HIS A 143 7.41 6.54 -9.95
CA HIS A 143 8.57 6.85 -9.11
C HIS A 143 9.34 5.57 -8.80
N LEU A 144 10.66 5.56 -9.00
CA LEU A 144 11.53 4.44 -8.66
C LEU A 144 12.20 4.71 -7.31
N VAL A 145 11.77 3.99 -6.27
CA VAL A 145 12.20 4.21 -4.89
C VAL A 145 12.72 2.93 -4.25
N SER A 146 13.57 3.09 -3.24
CA SER A 146 14.05 1.95 -2.44
C SER A 146 12.99 1.45 -1.45
N VAL A 147 13.13 0.20 -1.00
CA VAL A 147 12.31 -0.40 0.06
C VAL A 147 12.32 0.43 1.36
N GLY A 148 13.41 1.15 1.62
CA GLY A 148 13.55 2.04 2.78
C GLY A 148 12.53 3.18 2.80
N TRP A 149 12.00 3.59 1.64
CA TRP A 149 10.93 4.58 1.59
C TRP A 149 9.66 4.07 2.28
N VAL A 150 9.25 2.84 2.00
CA VAL A 150 8.06 2.23 2.64
C VAL A 150 8.27 2.09 4.15
N GLU A 151 9.46 1.67 4.56
CA GLU A 151 9.82 1.47 5.96
C GLU A 151 9.81 2.78 6.75
N GLU A 152 10.41 3.85 6.21
CA GLU A 152 10.45 5.14 6.88
C GLU A 152 9.09 5.86 6.83
N CYS A 153 8.33 5.75 5.74
CA CYS A 153 6.94 6.24 5.71
C CYS A 153 6.09 5.58 6.79
N TRP A 154 6.20 4.25 6.94
CA TRP A 154 5.48 3.51 7.97
C TRP A 154 5.89 3.92 9.39
N LYS A 155 7.19 4.02 9.64
CA LYS A 155 7.75 4.41 10.94
C LYS A 155 7.35 5.82 11.37
N ASN A 156 7.32 6.77 10.43
CA ASN A 156 6.93 8.16 10.71
C ASN A 156 5.40 8.36 10.65
N GLY A 157 4.64 7.36 10.17
CA GLY A 157 3.19 7.46 10.00
C GLY A 157 2.75 8.51 9.00
N THR A 158 3.62 8.86 8.03
CA THR A 158 3.35 9.89 7.02
C THR A 158 4.07 9.59 5.71
N LEU A 159 3.53 10.10 4.60
CA LEU A 159 4.18 9.98 3.29
C LEU A 159 5.39 10.92 3.25
N LEU A 160 6.56 10.32 3.11
CA LEU A 160 7.82 11.02 2.93
C LEU A 160 8.09 11.24 1.44
N ASP A 161 8.85 12.28 1.16
CA ASP A 161 9.32 12.61 -0.18
C ASP A 161 10.16 11.48 -0.79
N GLU A 162 9.76 11.05 -1.99
CA GLU A 162 10.36 9.95 -2.75
C GLU A 162 11.81 10.26 -3.15
N GLU A 163 12.16 11.53 -3.37
CA GLU A 163 13.50 11.94 -3.82
C GLU A 163 14.60 11.67 -2.79
N ARG A 164 14.23 11.49 -1.52
CA ARG A 164 15.14 11.14 -0.43
C ARG A 164 15.55 9.68 -0.42
N PHE A 165 14.82 8.83 -1.16
CA PHE A 165 15.01 7.38 -1.19
C PHE A 165 15.21 6.85 -2.61
N PRO A 166 16.10 7.46 -3.43
CA PRO A 166 16.28 7.05 -4.81
C PRO A 166 16.86 5.63 -4.87
N ALA A 167 16.43 4.86 -5.86
CA ALA A 167 17.17 3.65 -6.20
C ALA A 167 18.62 4.03 -6.62
N PRO A 168 19.64 3.25 -6.22
CA PRO A 168 21.02 3.52 -6.57
C PRO A 168 21.23 3.72 -8.08
N ARG A 169 22.26 4.48 -8.43
CA ARG A 169 22.61 4.76 -9.83
C ARG A 169 23.32 3.58 -10.46
#